data_AF-A0A969T408-F1
#
_entry.id   AF-A0A969T408-F1
#
_cell.length_a   1.000
_cell.length_b   1.000
_cell.length_c   1.000
_cell.angle_alpha   90.00
_cell.angle_beta   90.00
_cell.angle_gamma   90.00
#
_symmetry.space_group_name_H-M   'P 1'
#
loop_
_entity.id
_entity.type
_entity.pdbx_description
1 polymer ?
#
loop_
_entity_poly.entity_id
_entity_poly.type
_entity_poly.pdbx_seq_one_letter_code
_entity_poly.pdbx_strand_id
1 'polypeptide(L)'
;MKHQRIILFLLTFICVFQLSAQKRTLKRGENLYKTYSYAESIKKYEAITDKTIDIYRKLAESYYNIGKLNKAEDNWKIVVENESRTADDIYSYASVLSMNKKYKESENGCGSLIK
;
A
#
# COMPACT_ATOMS: atom_id res chain seq x y z
N MET A 1 -8.58 4.93 42.41
CA MET A 1 -9.79 4.95 41.55
C MET A 1 -9.95 6.22 40.69
N LYS A 2 -9.93 7.46 41.23
CA LYS A 2 -10.07 8.69 40.40
C LYS A 2 -8.96 8.87 39.36
N HIS A 3 -7.69 8.66 39.74
CA HIS A 3 -6.56 8.73 38.81
C HIS A 3 -6.60 7.62 37.74
N GLN A 4 -7.09 6.42 38.06
CA GLN A 4 -7.27 5.34 37.08
C GLN A 4 -8.31 5.69 36.01
N ARG A 5 -9.40 6.39 36.39
CA ARG A 5 -10.41 6.88 35.43
C ARG A 5 -9.84 7.97 34.52
N ILE A 6 -8.99 8.86 35.03
CA ILE A 6 -8.31 9.89 34.24
C ILE A 6 -7.30 9.26 33.27
N ILE A 7 -6.51 8.30 33.73
CA ILE A 7 -5.55 7.56 32.89
C ILE A 7 -6.29 6.83 31.76
N LEU A 8 -7.41 6.16 32.08
CA LEU A 8 -8.23 5.50 31.07
C LEU A 8 -8.79 6.48 30.04
N PHE A 9 -9.24 7.66 30.48
CA PHE A 9 -9.76 8.71 29.59
C PHE A 9 -8.67 9.32 28.69
N LEU A 10 -7.44 9.47 29.20
CA LEU A 10 -6.30 9.95 28.40
C LEU A 10 -5.87 8.92 27.35
N LEU A 11 -5.84 7.63 27.71
CA LEU A 11 -5.52 6.54 26.79
C LEU A 11 -6.53 6.45 25.63
N THR A 12 -7.83 6.54 25.91
CA THR A 12 -8.85 6.53 24.85
C THR A 12 -8.76 7.76 23.96
N PHE A 13 -8.47 8.93 24.53
CA PHE A 13 -8.28 10.16 23.76
C PHE A 13 -7.11 10.04 22.78
N ILE A 14 -5.95 9.53 23.20
CA ILE A 14 -4.77 9.35 22.32
C ILE A 14 -5.09 8.48 21.10
N CYS A 15 -5.84 7.38 21.27
CA CYS A 15 -6.23 6.50 20.17
C CYS A 15 -7.07 7.22 19.10
N VAL A 16 -8.03 8.08 19.49
CA VAL A 16 -8.90 8.80 18.55
C VAL A 16 -8.12 9.84 17.74
N PHE A 17 -7.12 10.48 18.34
CA PHE A 17 -6.24 11.43 17.64
C PHE A 17 -5.38 10.74 16.58
N GLN A 18 -4.86 9.55 16.87
CA GLN A 18 -4.06 8.79 15.91
C GLN A 18 -4.86 8.38 14.67
N LEU A 19 -6.09 7.88 14.85
CA LEU A 19 -6.98 7.53 13.74
C LEU A 19 -7.30 8.74 12.83
N SER A 20 -7.58 9.89 13.46
CA SER A 20 -7.87 11.13 12.73
C SER A 20 -6.65 11.63 11.92
N ALA A 21 -5.45 11.50 12.48
CA ALA A 21 -4.21 11.84 11.81
C ALA A 21 -3.94 10.92 10.60
N GLN A 22 -4.14 9.61 10.76
CA GLN A 22 -3.98 8.64 9.65
C GLN A 22 -4.95 8.93 8.51
N LYS A 23 -6.24 9.21 8.80
CA LYS A 23 -7.23 9.59 7.78
C LYS A 23 -6.81 10.82 6.98
N ARG A 24 -6.21 11.82 7.65
CA ARG A 24 -5.69 13.03 6.98
C ARG A 24 -4.48 12.72 6.10
N THR A 25 -3.57 11.87 6.58
CA THR A 25 -2.39 11.43 5.81
C THR A 25 -2.81 10.65 4.56
N LEU A 26 -3.77 9.73 4.69
CA LEU A 26 -4.33 8.99 3.56
C LEU A 26 -4.90 9.93 2.49
N LYS A 27 -5.80 10.85 2.87
CA LYS A 27 -6.41 11.81 1.93
C LYS A 27 -5.36 12.67 1.20
N ARG A 28 -4.27 13.05 1.89
CA ARG A 28 -3.16 13.78 1.26
C ARG A 28 -2.40 12.92 0.27
N GLY A 29 -2.12 11.67 0.61
CA GLY A 29 -1.50 10.71 -0.31
C GLY A 29 -2.34 10.52 -1.58
N GLU A 30 -3.66 10.36 -1.43
CA GLU A 30 -4.58 10.22 -2.56
C GLU A 30 -4.62 11.42 -3.49
N ASN A 31 -4.60 12.64 -2.93
CA ASN A 31 -4.55 13.83 -3.75
C ASN A 31 -3.24 13.91 -4.56
N LEU A 32 -2.10 13.62 -3.91
CA LEU A 32 -0.80 13.60 -4.58
C LEU A 32 -0.72 12.52 -5.66
N TYR A 33 -1.27 11.34 -5.38
CA TYR A 33 -1.37 10.24 -6.33
C TYR A 33 -2.21 10.65 -7.56
N LYS A 34 -3.39 11.27 -7.35
CA LYS A 34 -4.26 11.76 -8.43
C LYS A 34 -3.63 12.85 -9.30
N THR A 35 -2.69 13.62 -8.75
CA THR A 35 -1.93 14.64 -9.48
C THR A 35 -0.56 14.12 -9.95
N TYR A 36 -0.39 12.79 -10.07
CA TYR A 36 0.82 12.13 -10.58
C TYR A 36 2.10 12.46 -9.79
N SER A 37 1.97 12.98 -8.57
CA SER A 37 3.08 13.35 -7.68
C SER A 37 3.55 12.13 -6.88
N TYR A 38 3.97 11.08 -7.60
CA TYR A 38 4.19 9.74 -7.04
C TYR A 38 5.26 9.67 -5.95
N ALA A 39 6.35 10.42 -6.08
CA ALA A 39 7.38 10.45 -5.04
C ALA A 39 6.84 10.98 -3.69
N GLU A 40 5.94 11.96 -3.73
CA GLU A 40 5.32 12.53 -2.54
C GLU A 40 4.15 11.68 -2.03
N SER A 41 3.38 11.04 -2.92
CA SER A 41 2.33 10.10 -2.52
C SER A 41 2.90 8.92 -1.73
N ILE A 42 4.03 8.35 -2.19
CA ILE A 42 4.76 7.28 -1.50
C ILE A 42 5.07 7.66 -0.06
N LYS A 43 5.65 8.86 0.17
CA LYS A 43 5.97 9.34 1.53
C LYS A 43 4.73 9.36 2.44
N LYS A 44 3.55 9.68 1.91
CA LYS A 44 2.30 9.68 2.69
C LYS A 44 1.80 8.27 2.94
N TYR A 45 1.79 7.41 1.92
CA TYR A 45 1.32 6.04 2.07
C TYR A 45 2.22 5.20 2.97
N GLU A 46 3.54 5.36 2.90
CA GLU A 46 4.49 4.66 3.79
C GLU A 46 4.27 5.02 5.27
N ALA A 47 3.86 6.25 5.57
CA ALA A 47 3.59 6.71 6.93
C ALA A 47 2.29 6.18 7.55
N ILE A 48 1.42 5.52 6.78
CA ILE A 48 0.18 4.90 7.30
C ILE A 48 0.52 3.57 7.95
N THR A 49 0.15 3.33 9.21
CA THR A 49 0.49 2.06 9.87
C THR A 49 -0.44 0.93 9.47
N ASP A 50 -1.75 1.21 9.35
CA ASP A 50 -2.77 0.22 8.96
C ASP A 50 -3.05 0.33 7.45
N LYS A 51 -2.16 -0.25 6.65
CA LYS A 51 -2.26 -0.19 5.18
C LYS A 51 -3.27 -1.20 4.68
N THR A 52 -4.30 -0.72 3.99
CA THR A 52 -5.21 -1.55 3.19
C THR A 52 -4.52 -2.04 1.92
N ILE A 53 -5.09 -3.07 1.30
CA ILE A 53 -4.61 -3.57 -0.01
C ILE A 53 -4.62 -2.49 -1.09
N ASP A 54 -5.60 -1.58 -1.06
CA ASP A 54 -5.63 -0.42 -1.96
C ASP A 54 -4.43 0.52 -1.76
N ILE A 55 -3.96 0.71 -0.52
CA ILE A 55 -2.74 1.49 -0.25
C ILE A 55 -1.51 0.77 -0.82
N TYR A 56 -1.42 -0.56 -0.67
CA TYR A 56 -0.33 -1.34 -1.26
C TYR A 56 -0.34 -1.26 -2.79
N ARG A 57 -1.52 -1.33 -3.42
CA ARG A 57 -1.69 -1.14 -4.87
C ARG A 57 -1.18 0.23 -5.32
N LYS A 58 -1.64 1.30 -4.67
CA LYS A 58 -1.18 2.67 -4.96
C LYS A 58 0.32 2.87 -4.71
N LEU A 59 0.89 2.22 -3.70
CA LEU A 59 2.34 2.21 -3.46
C LEU A 59 3.08 1.51 -4.59
N ALA A 60 2.62 0.34 -5.02
CA ALA A 60 3.22 -0.44 -6.08
C ALA A 60 3.23 0.34 -7.40
N GLU A 61 2.09 0.92 -7.77
CA GLU A 61 1.95 1.79 -8.94
C GLU A 61 2.82 3.05 -8.85
N SER A 62 2.84 3.71 -7.69
CA SER A 62 3.68 4.91 -7.51
C SER A 62 5.15 4.57 -7.63
N TYR A 63 5.59 3.45 -7.05
CA TYR A 63 6.97 2.98 -7.13
C TYR A 63 7.37 2.59 -8.55
N TYR A 64 6.47 1.93 -9.27
CA TYR A 64 6.61 1.62 -10.69
C TYR A 64 6.81 2.89 -11.51
N ASN A 65 5.95 3.89 -11.34
CA ASN A 65 5.99 5.15 -12.11
C ASN A 65 7.27 5.98 -11.87
N ILE A 66 7.94 5.81 -10.72
CA ILE A 66 9.23 6.46 -10.45
C ILE A 66 10.45 5.54 -10.69
N GLY A 67 10.25 4.39 -11.33
CA GLY A 67 11.32 3.46 -11.72
C GLY A 67 11.92 2.64 -10.56
N LYS A 68 11.29 2.62 -9.38
CA LYS A 68 11.75 1.81 -8.24
C LYS A 68 11.13 0.42 -8.29
N LEU A 69 11.52 -0.35 -9.30
CA LEU A 69 10.88 -1.63 -9.66
C LEU A 69 10.94 -2.70 -8.57
N ASN A 70 12.04 -2.81 -7.81
CA ASN A 70 12.11 -3.77 -6.68
C ASN A 70 11.05 -3.47 -5.62
N LYS A 71 10.87 -2.19 -5.27
CA LYS A 71 9.83 -1.80 -4.30
C LYS A 71 8.43 -1.96 -4.88
N ALA A 72 8.26 -1.69 -6.17
CA ALA A 72 6.99 -1.95 -6.85
C ALA A 72 6.64 -3.44 -6.77
N GLU A 73 7.61 -4.32 -7.02
CA GLU A 73 7.46 -5.77 -6.94
C GLU A 73 7.03 -6.20 -5.53
N ASP A 74 7.74 -5.74 -4.49
CA ASP A 74 7.44 -6.08 -3.10
C ASP A 74 5.99 -5.72 -2.73
N ASN A 75 5.50 -4.56 -3.17
CA ASN A 75 4.13 -4.13 -2.88
C ASN A 75 3.10 -4.88 -3.74
N TRP A 76 3.39 -5.13 -5.02
CA TRP A 76 2.51 -5.90 -5.89
C TRP A 76 2.35 -7.35 -5.41
N LYS A 77 3.42 -7.95 -4.88
CA LYS A 77 3.37 -9.28 -4.29
C LYS A 77 2.33 -9.37 -3.17
N ILE A 78 2.32 -8.39 -2.26
CA ILE A 78 1.33 -8.30 -1.18
C ILE A 78 -0.09 -8.21 -1.75
N VAL A 79 -0.29 -7.42 -2.81
CA VAL A 79 -1.60 -7.25 -3.45
C VAL A 79 -2.09 -8.56 -4.07
N VAL A 80 -1.24 -9.28 -4.82
CA VAL A 80 -1.64 -10.53 -5.50
C VAL A 80 -1.74 -11.73 -4.57
N GLU A 81 -1.18 -11.67 -3.36
CA GLU A 81 -1.39 -12.69 -2.34
C GLU A 81 -2.73 -12.52 -1.61
N ASN A 82 -3.38 -11.36 -1.77
CA ASN A 82 -4.69 -11.10 -1.16
C ASN A 82 -5.85 -11.66 -1.98
N GLU A 83 -6.91 -12.12 -1.29
CA GLU A 83 -8.12 -12.66 -1.92
C GLU A 83 -8.89 -11.62 -2.75
N SER A 84 -8.78 -10.33 -2.41
CA SER A 84 -9.41 -9.23 -3.17
C SER A 84 -8.60 -8.77 -4.39
N ARG A 85 -7.56 -9.52 -4.78
CA ARG A 85 -6.80 -9.25 -5.99
C ARG A 85 -7.68 -9.31 -7.23
N THR A 86 -7.28 -8.55 -8.24
CA THR A 86 -7.91 -8.51 -9.56
C THR A 86 -6.98 -9.11 -10.61
N ALA A 87 -7.52 -9.38 -11.80
CA ALA A 87 -6.70 -9.80 -12.94
C ALA A 87 -5.66 -8.71 -13.32
N ASP A 88 -6.02 -7.43 -13.20
CA ASP A 88 -5.13 -6.30 -13.45
C ASP A 88 -3.96 -6.25 -12.46
N ASP A 89 -4.19 -6.63 -11.20
CA ASP A 89 -3.13 -6.72 -10.19
C ASP A 89 -2.11 -7.82 -10.56
N ILE A 90 -2.62 -8.98 -10.98
CA ILE A 90 -1.78 -10.11 -11.41
C ILE A 90 -0.96 -9.73 -12.64
N TYR A 91 -1.59 -9.08 -13.63
CA TYR A 91 -0.90 -8.59 -14.81
C TYR A 91 0.17 -7.54 -14.47
N SER A 92 -0.14 -6.60 -13.58
CA SER A 92 0.80 -5.57 -13.14
C SER A 92 1.99 -6.18 -12.41
N TYR A 93 1.76 -7.15 -11.52
CA TYR A 93 2.82 -7.88 -10.83
C TYR A 93 3.71 -8.64 -11.82
N ALA A 94 3.13 -9.42 -12.73
CA ALA A 94 3.87 -10.15 -13.75
C ALA A 94 4.70 -9.21 -14.65
N SER A 95 4.15 -8.05 -15.00
CA SER A 95 4.86 -7.02 -15.77
C SER A 95 6.08 -6.51 -15.02
N VAL A 96 5.94 -6.21 -13.71
CA VAL A 96 7.06 -5.78 -12.87
C VAL A 96 8.12 -6.88 -12.72
N LEU A 97 7.72 -8.14 -12.53
CA LEU A 97 8.64 -9.28 -12.50
C LEU A 97 9.45 -9.39 -13.79
N SER A 98 8.80 -9.23 -14.95
CA SER A 98 9.46 -9.23 -16.26
C SER A 98 10.47 -8.09 -16.38
N MET A 99 10.12 -6.88 -15.95
CA MET A 99 11.03 -5.74 -15.95
C MET A 99 12.23 -5.93 -14.99
N ASN A 100 12.04 -6.67 -13.91
CA ASN A 100 13.10 -7.13 -13.01
C ASN A 100 13.84 -8.38 -13.53
N LYS A 101 13.59 -8.81 -14.77
CA LYS A 101 14.20 -9.97 -15.44
C LYS A 101 13.86 -11.32 -14.79
N LYS A 102 12.80 -11.39 -13.99
CA LYS A 102 12.28 -12.61 -13.34
C LYS A 102 11.27 -13.30 -14.25
N TYR A 103 11.69 -13.64 -15.48
CA TYR A 103 10.78 -14.11 -16.53
C TYR A 103 10.02 -15.39 -16.17
N LYS A 104 10.69 -16.35 -15.50
CA LYS A 104 10.04 -17.59 -15.05
C LYS A 104 8.93 -17.34 -14.03
N GLU A 105 9.16 -16.42 -13.09
CA GLU A 105 8.17 -16.04 -12.08
C GLU A 105 7.02 -15.25 -12.72
N SER A 106 7.33 -14.38 -13.68
CA SER A 106 6.34 -13.61 -14.46
C SER A 106 5.37 -14.53 -15.21
N GLU A 107 5.89 -15.51 -15.95
CA GLU A 107 5.10 -16.50 -16.70
C GLU A 107 4.23 -17.36 -15.76
N ASN A 108 4.82 -17.87 -14.68
CA ASN A 108 4.12 -18.71 -13.71
C ASN A 108 3.06 -17.93 -12.91
N GLY A 109 3.33 -16.66 -12.57
CA GLY A 109 2.44 -15.82 -11.77
C GLY A 109 1.10 -15.59 -12.46
N CYS A 110 1.09 -15.33 -13.76
CA CYS A 110 -0.14 -15.27 -14.54
C CYS A 110 -0.90 -16.60 -14.55
N GLY A 111 -0.22 -17.73 -14.79
CA GLY A 111 -0.90 -19.04 -14.89
C GLY A 111 -1.42 -19.60 -13.56
N SER A 112 -0.72 -19.33 -12.46
CA SER A 112 -1.04 -19.93 -11.15
C SER A 112 -2.05 -19.13 -10.33
N LEU A 113 -2.12 -17.80 -10.50
CA LEU A 113 -2.96 -16.91 -9.68
C LEU A 113 -4.35 -16.65 -10.28
N ILE A 114 -4.62 -17.09 -11.51
CA ILE A 114 -5.88 -16.87 -12.26
C ILE A 114 -6.92 -17.99 -12.04
N LYS A 115 -6.63 -19.02 -11.24
CA LYS A 115 -7.60 -20.08 -10.88
C LYS A 115 -8.56 -19.62 -9.78
#